data_AF-A0A9W8M137-F1
#
_entry.id   AF-A0A9W8M137-F1
#
_cell.length_a   1.000
_cell.length_b   1.000
_cell.length_c   1.000
_cell.angle_alpha   90.00
_cell.angle_beta   90.00
_cell.angle_gamma   90.00
#
_symmetry.space_group_name_H-M   'P 1'
#
loop_
_entity.id
_entity.type
_entity.pdbx_description
1 polymer ?
#
loop_
_entity_poly.entity_id
_entity_poly.type
_entity_poly.pdbx_seq_one_letter_code
_entity_poly.pdbx_strand_id
1 'polypeptide(L)'
;MQHSDPEFNEQEKRFQNLERRAMRLLQETKGYRSSIADMTTSQQELAENLSSFLIDIQRPQDYQAAYRQATTNISQSAQPQFNEIYTRTVMQPMAQYCGYIPEFQKAIKKRKQLADDLEKARRALSKEQSKAQEDPMAIERAEQDVQYAEDAYNTLNRTLVTEIPKLINSRVYVTDPSFEAFVKTQLQFFSDSLQNMSTVQQRLPSMGGVGDDRVLDERVENVMSQIRSLNICTLNV
;
A
#
# COMPACT_ATOMS: atom_id res chain seq x y z
N MET A 1 11.81 32.76 -24.60
CA MET A 1 10.41 32.37 -24.34
C MET A 1 10.38 30.86 -24.27
N GLN A 2 9.99 30.30 -23.12
CA GLN A 2 9.81 28.86 -22.95
C GLN A 2 8.66 28.44 -23.88
N HIS A 3 8.92 27.60 -24.88
CA HIS A 3 7.82 26.97 -25.62
C HIS A 3 7.02 26.16 -24.60
N SER A 4 5.87 26.69 -24.19
CA SER A 4 4.91 25.95 -23.39
C SER A 4 4.42 24.80 -24.26
N ASP A 5 4.70 23.57 -23.83
CA ASP A 5 4.15 22.35 -24.42
C ASP A 5 2.95 21.92 -23.56
N PRO A 6 1.75 22.50 -23.81
CA PRO A 6 0.59 22.29 -22.95
C PRO A 6 0.15 20.82 -22.93
N GLU A 7 0.29 20.12 -24.05
CA GLU A 7 -0.10 18.72 -24.20
C GLU A 7 0.76 17.81 -23.34
N PHE A 8 2.09 17.94 -23.43
CA PHE A 8 2.99 17.19 -22.55
C PHE A 8 2.77 17.55 -21.08
N ASN A 9 2.63 18.85 -20.75
CA ASN A 9 2.46 19.30 -19.38
C ASN A 9 1.19 18.71 -18.74
N GLU A 10 0.13 18.50 -19.51
CA GLU A 10 -1.05 17.77 -19.04
C GLU A 10 -0.73 16.30 -18.76
N GLN A 11 -0.06 15.61 -19.69
CA GLN A 11 0.29 14.20 -19.49
C GLN A 11 1.24 14.00 -18.32
N GLU A 12 2.22 14.88 -18.12
CA GLU A 12 3.15 14.84 -16.98
C GLU A 12 2.40 14.98 -15.64
N LYS A 13 1.44 15.92 -15.54
CA LYS A 13 0.61 16.07 -14.34
C LYS A 13 -0.21 14.81 -14.05
N ARG A 14 -0.80 14.21 -15.09
CA ARG A 14 -1.57 12.96 -14.98
C ARG A 14 -0.67 11.80 -14.55
N PHE A 15 0.53 11.70 -15.11
CA PHE A 15 1.54 10.71 -14.74
C PHE A 15 1.97 10.86 -13.27
N GLN A 16 2.29 12.07 -12.80
CA GLN A 16 2.66 12.32 -11.40
C GLN A 16 1.53 11.95 -10.43
N ASN A 17 0.27 12.18 -10.82
CA ASN A 17 -0.88 11.77 -10.04
C ASN A 17 -1.01 10.23 -9.97
N LEU A 18 -0.85 9.57 -11.12
CA LEU A 18 -0.84 8.11 -11.22
C LEU A 18 0.26 7.52 -10.34
N GLU A 19 1.50 8.00 -10.48
CA GLU A 19 2.66 7.53 -9.71
C GLU A 19 2.37 7.57 -8.21
N ARG A 20 1.97 8.74 -7.70
CA ARG A 20 1.72 8.92 -6.27
C ARG A 20 0.64 7.97 -5.76
N ARG A 21 -0.44 7.81 -6.50
CA ARG A 21 -1.57 6.96 -6.12
C ARG A 21 -1.22 5.47 -6.20
N ALA A 22 -0.57 5.05 -7.29
CA ALA A 22 -0.19 3.66 -7.51
C ALA A 22 0.87 3.19 -6.50
N MET A 23 1.90 4.00 -6.25
CA MET A 23 2.93 3.68 -5.26
C MET A 23 2.36 3.64 -3.84
N ARG A 24 1.45 4.57 -3.50
CA ARG A 24 0.72 4.51 -2.23
C ARG A 24 -0.10 3.22 -2.14
N LEU A 25 -0.88 2.90 -3.16
CA LEU A 25 -1.71 1.69 -3.19
C LEU A 25 -0.86 0.42 -3.03
N LEU A 26 0.31 0.33 -3.67
CA LEU A 26 1.24 -0.78 -3.49
C LEU A 26 1.73 -0.89 -2.04
N GLN A 27 2.01 0.24 -1.39
CA GLN A 27 2.41 0.28 0.02
C GLN A 27 1.27 -0.19 0.94
N GLU A 28 0.05 0.32 0.75
CA GLU A 28 -1.13 -0.08 1.52
C GLU A 28 -1.43 -1.58 1.33
N THR A 29 -1.26 -2.10 0.11
CA THR A 29 -1.47 -3.52 -0.20
C THR A 29 -0.50 -4.41 0.60
N LYS A 30 0.78 -4.01 0.70
CA LYS A 30 1.78 -4.69 1.54
C LYS A 30 1.45 -4.57 3.02
N GLY A 31 1.05 -3.38 3.46
CA GLY A 31 0.65 -3.09 4.84
C GLY A 31 -0.51 -3.96 5.30
N TYR A 32 -1.57 -4.07 4.49
CA TYR A 32 -2.74 -4.90 4.80
C TYR A 32 -2.38 -6.36 5.05
N ARG A 33 -1.50 -6.94 4.22
CA ARG A 33 -1.02 -8.32 4.44
C ARG A 33 -0.27 -8.47 5.75
N SER A 34 0.58 -7.50 6.10
CA SER A 34 1.25 -7.47 7.40
C SER A 34 0.23 -7.43 8.52
N SER A 35 -0.77 -6.55 8.43
CA SER A 35 -1.82 -6.44 9.46
C SER A 35 -2.61 -7.73 9.66
N ILE A 36 -2.87 -8.52 8.61
CA ILE A 36 -3.52 -9.84 8.74
C ILE A 36 -2.59 -10.84 9.45
N ALA A 37 -1.29 -10.84 9.13
CA ALA A 37 -0.32 -11.67 9.82
C ALA A 37 -0.20 -11.28 11.31
N ASP A 38 -0.04 -9.99 11.59
CA ASP A 38 0.08 -9.45 12.95
C ASP A 38 -1.18 -9.77 13.78
N MET A 39 -2.37 -9.55 13.21
CA MET A 39 -3.64 -9.90 13.84
C MET A 39 -3.71 -11.40 14.18
N THR A 40 -3.30 -12.26 13.27
CA THR A 40 -3.34 -13.72 13.47
C THR A 40 -2.36 -14.16 14.55
N THR A 41 -1.16 -13.59 14.57
CA THR A 41 -0.15 -13.83 15.62
C THR A 41 -0.69 -13.37 16.98
N SER A 42 -1.23 -12.15 17.08
CA SER A 42 -1.80 -11.64 18.32
C SER A 42 -2.98 -12.48 18.80
N GLN A 43 -3.83 -12.99 17.90
CA GLN A 43 -4.92 -13.91 18.26
C GLN A 43 -4.38 -15.21 18.88
N GLN A 44 -3.30 -15.77 18.32
CA GLN A 44 -2.66 -16.96 18.86
C GLN A 44 -2.03 -16.70 20.25
N GLU A 45 -1.31 -15.60 20.41
CA GLU A 45 -0.73 -15.19 21.70
C GLU A 45 -1.80 -14.99 22.78
N LEU A 46 -2.92 -14.36 22.42
CA LEU A 46 -4.06 -14.20 23.32
C LEU A 46 -4.62 -15.57 23.76
N ALA A 47 -4.72 -16.54 22.86
CA ALA A 47 -5.19 -17.88 23.19
C ALA A 47 -4.23 -18.63 24.12
N GLU A 48 -2.91 -18.53 23.90
CA GLU A 48 -1.91 -19.10 24.79
C GLU A 48 -1.93 -18.46 26.18
N ASN A 49 -2.00 -17.12 26.25
CA ASN A 49 -2.09 -16.40 27.51
C ASN A 49 -3.36 -16.73 28.30
N LEU A 50 -4.50 -16.82 27.61
CA LEU A 50 -5.77 -17.20 28.22
C LEU A 50 -5.71 -18.64 28.76
N SER A 51 -5.10 -19.55 28.01
CA SER A 51 -4.89 -20.93 28.45
C SER A 51 -3.98 -20.96 29.69
N SER A 52 -2.92 -20.15 29.75
CA SER A 52 -2.02 -20.09 30.91
C SER A 52 -2.71 -19.57 32.17
N PHE A 53 -3.54 -18.52 32.06
CA PHE A 53 -4.22 -17.90 33.20
C PHE A 53 -5.28 -18.81 33.84
N LEU A 54 -5.97 -19.60 33.01
CA LEU A 54 -7.13 -20.37 33.46
C LEU A 54 -6.78 -21.79 33.98
N ILE A 55 -5.52 -22.22 33.83
CA ILE A 55 -4.99 -23.44 34.49
C ILE A 55 -5.15 -23.34 36.02
N ASP A 56 -5.05 -22.13 36.58
CA ASP A 56 -5.12 -21.91 38.03
C ASP A 56 -6.54 -21.97 38.62
N ILE A 57 -7.60 -21.98 37.80
CA ILE A 57 -8.98 -21.72 38.27
C ILE A 57 -9.85 -22.99 38.38
N GLN A 58 -9.33 -24.20 38.11
CA GLN A 58 -10.11 -25.47 38.16
C GLN A 58 -11.47 -25.44 37.41
N ARG A 59 -11.62 -24.59 36.38
CA ARG A 59 -12.83 -24.54 35.53
C ARG A 59 -12.71 -25.49 34.34
N PRO A 60 -13.85 -25.93 33.75
CA PRO A 60 -13.86 -26.83 32.59
C PRO A 60 -12.97 -26.29 31.45
N GLN A 61 -12.02 -27.11 30.98
CA GLN A 61 -10.94 -26.73 30.07
C GLN A 61 -11.33 -26.75 28.57
N ASP A 62 -12.53 -27.25 28.25
CA ASP A 62 -12.89 -27.64 26.88
C ASP A 62 -13.00 -26.48 25.89
N TYR A 63 -13.43 -25.29 26.36
CA TYR A 63 -13.53 -24.10 25.51
C TYR A 63 -12.19 -23.41 25.29
N GLN A 64 -11.26 -23.49 26.24
CA GLN A 64 -9.92 -22.91 26.12
C GLN A 64 -9.08 -23.71 25.12
N ALA A 65 -9.11 -25.04 25.25
CA ALA A 65 -8.49 -25.94 24.29
C ALA A 65 -9.07 -25.74 22.89
N ALA A 66 -10.40 -25.55 22.78
CA ALA A 66 -11.05 -25.24 21.51
C ALA A 66 -10.62 -23.88 20.94
N TYR A 67 -10.52 -22.84 21.78
CA TYR A 67 -10.07 -21.51 21.36
C TYR A 67 -8.64 -21.54 20.85
N ARG A 68 -7.74 -22.18 21.61
CA ARG A 68 -6.34 -22.40 21.20
C ARG A 68 -6.27 -23.14 19.88
N GLN A 69 -7.00 -24.25 19.75
CA GLN A 69 -7.06 -25.02 18.49
C GLN A 69 -7.60 -24.18 17.33
N ALA A 70 -8.66 -23.40 17.53
CA ALA A 70 -9.23 -22.52 16.51
C ALA A 70 -8.20 -21.47 16.05
N THR A 71 -7.51 -20.81 16.98
CA THR A 71 -6.45 -19.83 16.64
C THR A 71 -5.26 -20.47 15.96
N THR A 72 -4.87 -21.69 16.35
CA THR A 72 -3.82 -22.46 15.68
C THR A 72 -4.22 -22.81 14.25
N ASN A 73 -5.46 -23.26 14.02
CA ASN A 73 -5.96 -23.56 12.68
C ASN A 73 -5.98 -22.31 11.79
N ILE A 74 -6.42 -21.17 12.33
CA ILE A 74 -6.40 -19.90 11.59
C ILE A 74 -4.95 -19.54 11.22
N SER A 75 -4.00 -19.65 12.16
CA SER A 75 -2.60 -19.34 11.90
C SER A 75 -1.89 -20.30 10.95
N GLN A 76 -2.22 -21.60 10.99
CA GLN A 76 -1.49 -22.63 10.23
C GLN A 76 -2.16 -23.01 8.91
N SER A 77 -3.43 -22.64 8.71
CA SER A 77 -4.19 -22.98 7.50
C SER A 77 -4.77 -21.74 6.82
N ALA A 78 -5.67 -21.00 7.49
CA ALA A 78 -6.38 -19.89 6.85
C ALA A 78 -5.44 -18.72 6.48
N GLN A 79 -4.51 -18.35 7.36
CA GLN A 79 -3.57 -17.26 7.12
C GLN A 79 -2.55 -17.56 6.01
N PRO A 80 -1.92 -18.75 5.94
CA PRO A 80 -1.02 -19.08 4.82
C PRO A 80 -1.74 -19.12 3.47
N GLN A 81 -2.96 -19.68 3.43
CA GLN A 81 -3.79 -19.70 2.22
C GLN A 81 -4.19 -18.29 1.78
N PHE A 82 -4.63 -17.44 2.72
CA PHE A 82 -4.87 -16.02 2.47
C PHE A 82 -3.62 -15.35 1.89
N ASN A 83 -2.45 -15.55 2.51
CA ASN A 83 -1.20 -14.93 2.11
C ASN A 83 -0.78 -15.32 0.69
N GLU A 84 -0.90 -16.60 0.32
CA GLU A 84 -0.60 -17.09 -1.02
C GLU A 84 -1.51 -16.44 -2.06
N ILE A 85 -2.83 -16.53 -1.86
CA ILE A 85 -3.83 -16.02 -2.81
C ILE A 85 -3.68 -14.50 -2.95
N TYR A 86 -3.61 -13.77 -1.83
CA TYR A 86 -3.47 -12.32 -1.82
C TYR A 86 -2.17 -11.85 -2.48
N THR A 87 -1.05 -12.54 -2.21
CA THR A 87 0.23 -12.21 -2.84
C THR A 87 0.15 -12.38 -4.36
N ARG A 88 -0.42 -13.50 -4.83
CA ARG A 88 -0.53 -13.81 -6.27
C ARG A 88 -1.51 -12.90 -7.01
N THR A 89 -2.66 -12.60 -6.40
CA THR A 89 -3.79 -11.97 -7.10
C THR A 89 -3.90 -10.47 -6.90
N VAL A 90 -3.29 -9.92 -5.84
CA VAL A 90 -3.35 -8.49 -5.52
C VAL A 90 -1.95 -7.86 -5.56
N MET A 91 -1.00 -8.42 -4.81
CA MET A 91 0.33 -7.79 -4.68
C MET A 91 1.18 -7.88 -5.93
N GLN A 92 1.30 -9.07 -6.53
CA GLN A 92 2.14 -9.28 -7.71
C GLN A 92 1.70 -8.41 -8.91
N PRO A 93 0.40 -8.37 -9.29
CA PRO A 93 -0.05 -7.50 -10.38
C PRO A 93 0.19 -6.02 -10.09
N MET A 94 -0.08 -5.58 -8.85
CA MET A 94 0.16 -4.19 -8.44
C MET A 94 1.65 -3.82 -8.49
N ALA A 95 2.52 -4.72 -8.02
CA ALA A 95 3.97 -4.54 -8.05
C ALA A 95 4.51 -4.51 -9.48
N GLN A 96 4.02 -5.41 -10.35
CA GLN A 96 4.38 -5.44 -11.77
C GLN A 96 3.97 -4.14 -12.47
N TYR A 97 2.75 -3.68 -12.25
CA TYR A 97 2.26 -2.42 -12.82
C TYR A 97 3.09 -1.21 -12.35
N CYS A 98 3.38 -1.13 -11.04
CA CYS A 98 4.23 -0.07 -10.50
C CYS A 98 5.68 -0.17 -11.01
N GLY A 99 6.12 -1.37 -11.44
CA GLY A 99 7.45 -1.60 -12.02
C GLY A 99 7.72 -0.83 -13.31
N TYR A 100 6.68 -0.43 -14.05
CA TYR A 100 6.83 0.41 -15.24
C TYR A 100 7.07 1.90 -14.93
N ILE A 101 6.61 2.38 -13.76
CA ILE A 101 6.67 3.81 -13.40
C ILE A 101 8.11 4.37 -13.48
N PRO A 102 9.16 3.71 -12.96
CA PRO A 102 10.53 4.22 -13.02
C PRO A 102 11.06 4.43 -14.45
N GLU A 103 10.60 3.64 -15.42
CA GLU A 103 11.01 3.80 -16.83
C GLU A 103 10.44 5.09 -17.43
N PHE A 104 9.17 5.38 -17.16
CA PHE A 104 8.54 6.64 -17.55
C PHE A 104 9.17 7.84 -16.85
N GLN A 105 9.51 7.73 -15.55
CA GLN A 105 10.24 8.80 -14.85
C GLN A 105 11.59 9.11 -15.50
N LYS A 106 12.35 8.07 -15.87
CA LYS A 106 13.63 8.23 -16.59
C LYS A 106 13.42 8.91 -17.94
N ALA A 107 12.40 8.50 -18.70
CA ALA A 107 12.08 9.09 -19.99
C ALA A 107 11.65 10.57 -19.87
N ILE A 108 10.81 10.93 -18.90
CA ILE A 108 10.43 12.31 -18.60
C ILE A 108 11.65 13.16 -18.24
N LYS A 109 12.54 12.65 -17.38
CA LYS A 109 13.80 13.32 -17.03
C LYS A 109 14.69 13.51 -18.27
N LYS A 110 14.78 12.50 -19.14
CA LYS A 110 15.55 12.57 -20.39
C LYS A 110 14.96 13.60 -21.35
N ARG A 111 13.63 13.68 -21.48
CA ARG A 111 12.96 14.73 -22.27
C ARG A 111 13.34 16.12 -21.79
N LYS A 112 13.33 16.35 -20.47
CA LYS A 112 13.75 17.64 -19.90
C LYS A 112 15.20 17.98 -20.27
N GLN A 113 16.11 17.02 -20.19
CA GLN A 113 17.50 17.20 -20.63
C GLN A 113 17.59 17.55 -22.13
N LEU A 114 16.84 16.85 -22.99
CA LEU A 114 16.81 17.15 -24.42
C LEU A 114 16.24 18.54 -24.73
N ALA A 115 15.27 19.01 -23.94
CA ALA A 115 14.74 20.37 -24.06
C ALA A 115 15.82 21.41 -23.71
N ASP A 116 16.57 21.20 -22.64
CA ASP A 116 17.68 22.06 -22.23
C ASP A 116 18.79 22.07 -23.30
N ASP A 117 19.10 20.91 -23.90
CA ASP A 117 20.11 20.77 -24.95
C ASP A 117 19.68 21.46 -26.25
N LEU A 118 18.41 21.34 -26.65
CA LEU A 118 17.83 22.09 -27.77
C LEU A 118 17.94 23.61 -27.54
N GLU A 119 17.63 24.08 -26.32
CA GLU A 119 17.76 25.51 -26.00
C GLU A 119 19.21 25.99 -26.05
N LYS A 120 20.19 25.16 -25.61
CA LYS A 120 21.61 25.45 -25.77
C LYS A 120 22.02 25.52 -27.24
N ALA A 121 21.59 24.58 -28.08
CA ALA A 121 21.88 24.59 -29.51
C ALA A 121 21.31 25.84 -30.20
N ARG A 122 20.05 26.22 -29.89
CA ARG A 122 19.42 27.45 -30.41
C ARG A 122 20.17 28.72 -29.99
N ARG A 123 20.67 28.77 -28.75
CA ARG A 123 21.53 29.88 -28.28
C ARG A 123 22.86 29.93 -29.02
N ALA A 124 23.48 28.78 -29.29
CA ALA A 124 24.72 28.70 -30.06
C ALA A 124 24.53 29.20 -31.50
N LEU A 125 23.46 28.75 -32.18
CA LEU A 125 23.09 29.22 -33.52
C LEU A 125 22.87 30.74 -33.55
N SER A 126 22.08 31.27 -32.61
CA SER A 126 21.83 32.72 -32.52
C SER A 126 23.12 33.52 -32.31
N LYS A 127 24.06 32.99 -31.52
CA LYS A 127 25.37 33.61 -31.32
C LYS A 127 26.18 33.64 -32.62
N GLU A 128 26.24 32.54 -33.38
CA GLU A 128 26.99 32.53 -34.64
C GLU A 128 26.36 33.41 -35.72
N GLN A 129 25.02 33.46 -35.80
CA GLN A 129 24.31 34.38 -36.70
C GLN A 129 24.59 35.85 -36.36
N SER A 130 24.84 36.19 -35.09
CA SER A 130 25.13 37.56 -34.66
C SER A 130 26.54 38.06 -35.02
N LYS A 131 27.49 37.17 -35.35
CA LYS A 131 28.88 37.52 -35.71
C LYS A 131 29.04 37.96 -37.18
N ALA A 132 27.97 38.45 -37.81
CA ALA A 132 27.97 39.03 -39.16
C ALA A 132 28.57 38.15 -40.26
N GLN A 133 27.96 36.98 -40.58
CA GLN A 133 28.22 36.18 -41.80
C GLN A 133 29.70 35.91 -42.20
N GLU A 134 30.68 36.11 -41.32
CA GLU A 134 32.10 35.90 -41.62
C GLU A 134 32.44 34.43 -41.88
N ASP A 135 31.64 33.50 -41.35
CA ASP A 135 31.82 32.05 -41.52
C ASP A 135 30.48 31.33 -41.80
N PRO A 136 30.10 31.19 -43.09
CA PRO A 136 28.91 30.45 -43.49
C PRO A 136 28.92 28.96 -43.07
N MET A 137 30.11 28.33 -42.99
CA MET A 137 30.22 26.92 -42.60
C MET A 137 29.94 26.72 -41.11
N ALA A 138 30.35 27.66 -40.26
CA ALA A 138 30.03 27.63 -38.83
C ALA A 138 28.52 27.76 -38.57
N ILE A 139 27.83 28.60 -39.34
CA ILE A 139 26.36 28.74 -39.26
C ILE A 139 25.70 27.44 -39.69
N GLU A 140 26.10 26.85 -40.82
CA GLU A 140 25.54 25.59 -41.32
C GLU A 140 25.70 24.45 -40.30
N ARG A 141 26.88 24.33 -39.66
CA ARG A 141 27.09 23.34 -38.60
C ARG A 141 26.17 23.59 -37.39
N ALA A 142 26.01 24.83 -36.96
CA ALA A 142 25.12 25.16 -35.84
C ALA A 142 23.64 24.89 -36.18
N GLU A 143 23.22 25.08 -37.44
CA GLU A 143 21.89 24.69 -37.92
C GLU A 143 21.68 23.18 -37.88
N GLN A 144 22.68 22.39 -38.31
CA GLN A 144 22.64 20.92 -38.20
C GLN A 144 22.54 20.45 -36.73
N ASP A 145 23.28 21.08 -35.82
CA ASP A 145 23.21 20.75 -34.38
C ASP A 145 21.83 21.06 -33.78
N VAL A 146 21.20 22.17 -34.17
CA VAL A 146 19.82 22.50 -33.77
C VAL A 146 18.84 21.47 -34.31
N GLN A 147 18.96 21.11 -35.60
CA GLN A 147 18.07 20.12 -36.23
C GLN A 147 18.16 18.76 -35.53
N TYR A 148 19.39 18.30 -35.23
CA TYR A 148 19.60 17.06 -34.50
C TYR A 148 18.97 17.07 -33.10
N ALA A 149 19.18 18.16 -32.33
CA ALA A 149 18.60 18.30 -31.01
C ALA A 149 17.06 18.37 -31.05
N GLU A 150 16.51 19.03 -32.07
CA GLU A 150 15.07 19.17 -32.29
C GLU A 150 14.41 17.83 -32.62
N ASP A 151 15.02 17.04 -33.51
CA ASP A 151 14.54 15.71 -33.87
C ASP A 151 14.57 14.74 -32.67
N ALA A 152 15.65 14.76 -31.89
CA ALA A 152 15.77 13.95 -30.68
C ALA A 152 14.70 14.32 -29.63
N TYR A 153 14.52 15.62 -29.37
CA TYR A 153 13.50 16.11 -28.45
C TYR A 153 12.08 15.75 -28.91
N ASN A 154 11.75 16.04 -30.18
CA ASN A 154 10.42 15.83 -30.73
C ASN A 154 10.04 14.34 -30.75
N THR A 155 10.99 13.46 -31.05
CA THR A 155 10.79 12.00 -31.03
C THR A 155 10.39 11.51 -29.63
N LEU A 156 11.14 11.91 -28.60
CA LEU A 156 10.84 11.50 -27.23
C LEU A 156 9.55 12.19 -26.71
N ASN A 157 9.32 13.45 -27.07
CA ASN A 157 8.11 14.17 -26.69
C ASN A 157 6.85 13.47 -27.18
N ARG A 158 6.78 13.17 -28.49
CA ARG A 158 5.66 12.45 -29.11
C ARG A 158 5.45 11.07 -28.50
N THR A 159 6.54 10.37 -28.20
CA THR A 159 6.50 9.06 -27.54
C THR A 159 5.84 9.18 -26.16
N LEU A 160 6.29 10.13 -25.32
CA LEU A 160 5.73 10.32 -23.98
C LEU A 160 4.27 10.75 -23.99
N VAL A 161 3.89 11.67 -24.89
CA VAL A 161 2.51 12.10 -25.08
C VAL A 161 1.59 10.93 -25.46
N THR A 162 2.12 9.96 -26.21
CA THR A 162 1.37 8.77 -26.64
C THR A 162 1.33 7.66 -25.58
N GLU A 163 2.44 7.40 -24.90
CA GLU A 163 2.59 6.25 -24.01
C GLU A 163 2.05 6.51 -22.59
N ILE A 164 2.14 7.74 -22.08
CA ILE A 164 1.60 8.07 -20.74
C ILE A 164 0.10 7.77 -20.63
N PRO A 165 -0.76 8.19 -21.58
CA PRO A 165 -2.18 7.83 -21.57
C PRO A 165 -2.43 6.31 -21.58
N LYS A 166 -1.61 5.54 -22.33
CA LYS A 166 -1.72 4.08 -22.39
C LYS A 166 -1.42 3.45 -21.04
N LEU A 167 -0.34 3.87 -20.37
CA LEU A 167 -0.01 3.43 -19.02
C LEU A 167 -1.13 3.77 -18.03
N ILE A 168 -1.68 4.98 -18.12
CA ILE A 168 -2.78 5.39 -17.25
C ILE A 168 -4.02 4.51 -17.51
N ASN A 169 -4.39 4.27 -18.76
CA ASN A 169 -5.59 3.49 -19.10
C ASN A 169 -5.43 2.02 -18.73
N SER A 170 -4.22 1.46 -18.80
CA SER A 170 -3.99 0.07 -18.44
C SER A 170 -4.18 -0.22 -16.95
N ARG A 171 -4.25 0.81 -16.09
CA ARG A 171 -4.55 0.66 -14.65
C ARG A 171 -5.83 -0.14 -14.39
N VAL A 172 -6.84 -0.01 -15.26
CA VAL A 172 -8.14 -0.68 -15.10
C VAL A 172 -7.97 -2.20 -15.12
N TYR A 173 -7.13 -2.71 -16.03
CA TYR A 173 -6.83 -4.14 -16.15
C TYR A 173 -6.06 -4.73 -14.96
N VAL A 174 -5.49 -3.88 -14.11
CA VAL A 174 -4.78 -4.31 -12.90
C VAL A 174 -5.68 -4.11 -11.68
N THR A 175 -6.25 -2.92 -11.55
CA THR A 175 -7.00 -2.51 -10.35
C THR A 175 -8.30 -3.28 -10.20
N ASP A 176 -9.14 -3.36 -11.22
CA ASP A 176 -10.44 -4.05 -11.15
C ASP A 176 -10.31 -5.51 -10.70
N PRO A 177 -9.51 -6.37 -11.38
CA PRO A 177 -9.36 -7.75 -10.94
C PRO A 177 -8.63 -7.89 -9.60
N SER A 178 -7.68 -6.99 -9.27
CA SER A 178 -7.00 -7.01 -7.96
C SER A 178 -7.96 -6.69 -6.82
N PHE A 179 -8.85 -5.71 -6.99
CA PHE A 179 -9.85 -5.35 -5.97
C PHE A 179 -10.94 -6.42 -5.84
N GLU A 180 -11.37 -7.02 -6.95
CA GLU A 180 -12.29 -8.16 -6.89
C GLU A 180 -11.66 -9.35 -6.15
N ALA A 181 -10.42 -9.70 -6.50
CA ALA A 181 -9.69 -10.76 -5.83
C ALA A 181 -9.45 -10.45 -4.34
N PHE A 182 -9.15 -9.19 -4.02
CA PHE A 182 -9.00 -8.71 -2.65
C PHE A 182 -10.25 -8.99 -1.81
N VAL A 183 -11.42 -8.54 -2.26
CA VAL A 183 -12.69 -8.74 -1.54
C VAL A 183 -13.03 -10.23 -1.39
N LYS A 184 -12.84 -11.02 -2.45
CA LYS A 184 -13.06 -12.47 -2.39
C LYS A 184 -12.12 -13.17 -1.41
N THR A 185 -10.86 -12.76 -1.38
CA THR A 185 -9.85 -13.33 -0.48
C THR A 185 -10.13 -12.97 0.98
N GLN A 186 -10.60 -11.74 1.25
CA GLN A 186 -11.09 -11.33 2.57
C GLN A 186 -12.28 -12.17 3.02
N LEU A 187 -13.29 -12.29 2.15
CA LEU A 187 -14.50 -13.05 2.45
C LEU A 187 -14.17 -14.50 2.80
N GLN A 188 -13.29 -15.13 2.02
CA GLN A 188 -12.83 -16.50 2.28
C GLN A 188 -12.14 -16.59 3.66
N PHE A 189 -11.14 -15.75 3.91
CA PHE A 189 -10.37 -15.78 5.16
C PHE A 189 -11.23 -15.57 6.40
N PHE A 190 -12.16 -14.60 6.38
CA PHE A 190 -13.04 -14.34 7.51
C PHE A 190 -14.11 -15.42 7.67
N SER A 191 -14.59 -16.03 6.58
CA SER A 191 -15.51 -17.16 6.66
C SER A 191 -14.85 -18.38 7.28
N ASP A 192 -13.62 -18.71 6.87
CA ASP A 192 -12.85 -19.82 7.42
C ASP A 192 -12.51 -19.58 8.90
N SER A 193 -12.16 -18.34 9.25
CA SER A 193 -11.88 -17.94 10.63
C SER A 193 -13.13 -18.03 11.50
N LEU A 194 -14.29 -17.60 11.01
CA LEU A 194 -15.57 -17.73 11.71
C LEU A 194 -15.95 -19.20 11.91
N GLN A 195 -15.74 -20.05 10.89
CA GLN A 195 -16.00 -21.48 11.01
C GLN A 195 -15.14 -22.12 12.11
N ASN A 196 -13.84 -21.79 12.15
CA ASN A 196 -12.95 -22.25 13.23
C ASN A 196 -13.45 -21.78 14.61
N MET A 197 -13.83 -20.50 14.74
CA MET A 197 -14.32 -19.92 15.99
C MET A 197 -15.69 -20.44 16.44
N SER A 198 -16.56 -20.89 15.51
CA SER A 198 -17.87 -21.45 15.85
C SER A 198 -17.78 -22.68 16.76
N THR A 199 -16.68 -23.44 16.66
CA THR A 199 -16.40 -24.59 17.53
C THR A 199 -16.17 -24.18 18.99
N VAL A 200 -15.66 -22.97 19.22
CA VAL A 200 -15.46 -22.38 20.54
C VAL A 200 -16.80 -21.98 21.13
N GLN A 201 -17.67 -21.34 20.32
CA GLN A 201 -19.01 -20.92 20.75
C GLN A 201 -19.86 -22.09 21.26
N GLN A 202 -19.78 -23.25 20.61
CA GLN A 202 -20.50 -24.46 21.02
C GLN A 202 -20.04 -25.01 22.38
N ARG A 203 -18.83 -24.66 22.80
CA ARG A 203 -18.21 -25.16 24.04
C ARG A 203 -18.16 -24.10 25.14
N LEU A 204 -18.51 -22.86 24.82
CA LEU A 204 -18.68 -21.83 25.84
C LEU A 204 -19.77 -22.29 26.80
N PRO A 205 -19.55 -22.25 28.13
CA PRO A 205 -20.64 -22.42 29.06
C PRO A 205 -21.73 -21.39 28.71
N SER A 206 -23.00 -21.80 28.77
CA SER A 206 -24.09 -20.83 28.74
C SER A 206 -23.77 -19.80 29.82
N MET A 207 -23.53 -18.54 29.44
CA MET A 207 -23.32 -17.46 30.40
C MET A 207 -24.48 -17.55 31.39
N GLY A 208 -24.19 -17.95 32.64
CA GLY A 208 -25.20 -18.22 33.65
C GLY A 208 -26.08 -16.99 33.77
N GLY A 209 -27.37 -17.15 33.48
CA GLY A 209 -28.23 -16.01 33.18
C GLY A 209 -28.28 -14.97 34.29
N VAL A 210 -28.11 -13.68 33.94
CA VAL A 210 -28.46 -12.41 34.65
C VAL A 210 -27.99 -12.22 36.12
N GLY A 211 -27.73 -13.28 36.89
CA GLY A 211 -27.34 -13.25 38.29
C GLY A 211 -25.83 -13.29 38.53
N ASP A 212 -25.06 -13.91 37.65
CA ASP A 212 -23.59 -14.03 37.80
C ASP A 212 -22.85 -12.75 37.37
N ASP A 213 -23.42 -12.00 36.41
CA ASP A 213 -22.93 -10.67 36.00
C ASP A 213 -23.00 -9.65 37.15
N ARG A 214 -24.04 -9.68 37.99
CA ARG A 214 -24.16 -8.80 39.16
C ARG A 214 -23.05 -9.04 40.20
N VAL A 215 -22.69 -10.31 40.41
CA VAL A 215 -21.64 -10.69 41.37
C VAL A 215 -20.26 -10.30 40.84
N LEU A 216 -20.05 -10.41 39.52
CA LEU A 216 -18.83 -9.94 38.86
C LEU A 216 -18.73 -8.41 38.88
N ASP A 217 -19.83 -7.70 38.60
CA ASP A 217 -19.90 -6.24 38.67
C ASP A 217 -19.61 -5.73 40.09
N GLU A 218 -20.20 -6.34 41.12
CA GLU A 218 -19.89 -6.00 42.52
C GLU A 218 -18.41 -6.23 42.85
N ARG A 219 -17.82 -7.32 42.37
CA ARG A 219 -16.39 -7.60 42.56
C ARG A 219 -15.50 -6.58 41.86
N VAL A 220 -15.81 -6.22 40.62
CA VAL A 220 -15.08 -5.21 39.85
C VAL A 220 -15.20 -3.84 40.52
N GLU A 221 -16.39 -3.47 40.99
CA GLU A 221 -16.62 -2.21 41.69
C GLU A 221 -15.86 -2.14 43.02
N ASN A 222 -15.77 -3.26 43.75
CA ASN A 222 -14.99 -3.36 44.98
C ASN A 222 -13.48 -3.21 44.72
N VAL A 223 -12.95 -3.87 43.68
CA VAL A 223 -11.55 -3.71 43.28
C VAL A 223 -11.25 -2.27 42.83
N MET A 224 -12.15 -1.66 42.05
CA MET A 224 -12.02 -0.26 41.62
C MET A 224 -12.09 0.72 42.81
N SER A 225 -12.90 0.41 43.83
CA SER A 225 -12.93 1.17 45.10
C SER A 225 -11.62 1.04 45.86
N GLN A 226 -11.03 -0.16 45.94
CA GLN A 226 -9.72 -0.39 46.56
C GLN A 226 -8.62 0.39 45.81
N ILE A 227 -8.61 0.35 44.48
CA ILE A 227 -7.67 1.12 43.65
C ILE A 227 -7.82 2.63 43.89
N ARG A 228 -9.06 3.13 43.98
CA ARG A 228 -9.32 4.54 44.31
C ARG A 228 -8.86 4.91 45.72
N SER A 229 -8.98 3.99 46.68
CA SER A 229 -8.51 4.19 48.07
C SER A 229 -6.98 4.19 48.20
N LEU A 230 -6.28 3.63 47.20
CA LEU A 230 -4.82 3.65 47.11
C LEU A 230 -4.27 4.95 46.49
N ASN A 231 -5.14 5.85 46.02
CA ASN A 231 -4.70 7.17 45.54
C ASN A 231 -4.27 8.06 46.71
N ILE A 232 -3.04 8.55 46.62
CA ILE A 232 -2.30 9.37 47.60
C ILE A 232 -3.00 10.68 48.04
N CYS A 233 -4.10 11.09 47.40
CA CYS A 233 -4.80 12.34 47.70
C CYS A 233 -5.63 12.34 49.01
N THR A 234 -5.64 11.26 49.79
CA THR A 234 -6.23 11.23 51.15
C THR A 234 -5.20 11.10 52.27
N LEU A 235 -3.90 11.17 51.97
CA LEU A 235 -2.89 11.40 53.01
C LEU A 235 -2.98 12.87 53.44
N ASN A 236 -3.81 13.16 54.44
CA ASN A 236 -3.61 14.34 55.27
C ASN A 236 -2.32 14.13 56.07
N VAL A 237 -1.21 14.56 55.51
CA VAL A 237 0.01 14.93 56.22
C VAL A 237 0.39 16.34 55.79
#